data_AF-A0A655XNM6-F1
#
_entry.id   AF-A0A655XNM6-F1
#
_cell.length_a   1.000
_cell.length_b   1.000
_cell.length_c   1.000
_cell.angle_alpha   90.00
_cell.angle_beta   90.00
_cell.angle_gamma   90.00
#
_symmetry.space_group_name_H-M   'P 1'
#
loop_
_entity.id
_entity.type
_entity.pdbx_description
1 polymer ?
#
loop_
_entity_poly.entity_id
_entity_poly.type
_entity_poly.pdbx_seq_one_letter_code
_entity_poly.pdbx_strand_id
1 'polypeptide(L)'
;MYRHFTSKELLFIEVINLLVAQPHKVGFEYQSTRSLADQLHDYFAAKIDLLYRTIGLDVLRMIVGEFVRDPALTQQYLALMGTQDTALTAWLQAAIKDGKLIEKEVAPMATTLMNLFHGQFLWPQLLAAVELPDAKQQQIMMDEIIRVFVLSYGVSSPSHLSIELKP
;
A
#
# COMPACT_ATOMS: atom_id res chain seq x y z
N MET A 1 -20.84 -23.77 -28.58
CA MET A 1 -19.38 -23.85 -28.39
C MET A 1 -19.08 -23.72 -26.90
N TYR A 2 -18.93 -24.84 -26.20
CA TYR A 2 -18.53 -24.89 -24.79
C TYR A 2 -17.03 -25.23 -24.72
N ARG A 3 -16.27 -24.42 -23.95
CA ARG A 3 -14.95 -24.68 -23.32
C ARG A 3 -13.96 -23.54 -23.56
N HIS A 4 -13.99 -22.49 -22.74
CA HIS A 4 -12.80 -21.67 -22.51
C HIS A 4 -12.60 -21.16 -21.06
N PHE A 5 -13.39 -21.59 -20.07
CA PHE A 5 -13.39 -20.97 -18.73
C PHE A 5 -12.87 -21.89 -17.60
N THR A 6 -11.74 -22.59 -17.76
CA THR A 6 -11.24 -23.42 -16.62
C THR A 6 -9.72 -23.62 -16.55
N SER A 7 -8.90 -22.84 -17.24
CA SER A 7 -7.43 -22.99 -17.04
C SER A 7 -6.62 -21.70 -17.11
N LYS A 8 -7.04 -20.69 -17.88
CA LYS A 8 -6.37 -19.39 -17.85
C LYS A 8 -6.82 -18.52 -16.68
N GLU A 9 -8.13 -18.37 -16.45
CA GLU A 9 -8.62 -17.51 -15.37
C GLU A 9 -8.20 -18.02 -13.99
N LEU A 10 -8.26 -19.34 -13.74
CA LEU A 10 -7.79 -19.91 -12.47
C LEU A 10 -6.27 -19.73 -12.28
N LEU A 11 -5.48 -19.77 -13.36
CA LEU A 11 -4.05 -19.46 -13.29
C LEU A 11 -3.82 -17.97 -12.98
N PHE A 12 -4.63 -17.08 -13.54
CA PHE A 12 -4.60 -15.65 -13.19
C PHE A 12 -4.99 -15.40 -11.74
N ILE A 13 -6.03 -16.08 -11.23
CA ILE A 13 -6.39 -16.07 -9.80
C ILE A 13 -5.21 -16.53 -8.97
N GLU A 14 -4.57 -17.64 -9.35
CA GLU A 14 -3.46 -18.20 -8.58
C GLU A 14 -2.20 -17.34 -8.65
N VAL A 15 -1.92 -16.70 -9.79
CA VAL A 15 -0.86 -15.70 -9.90
C VAL A 15 -1.18 -14.52 -8.99
N ILE A 16 -2.37 -13.93 -9.09
CA ILE A 16 -2.76 -12.80 -8.26
C ILE A 16 -2.77 -13.15 -6.76
N ASN A 17 -3.23 -14.35 -6.40
CA ASN A 17 -3.11 -14.89 -5.05
C ASN A 17 -1.65 -15.05 -4.65
N LEU A 18 -0.76 -15.57 -5.50
CA LEU A 18 0.67 -15.60 -5.20
C LEU A 18 1.24 -14.19 -5.02
N LEU A 19 0.78 -13.18 -5.76
CA LEU A 19 1.28 -11.81 -5.63
C LEU A 19 0.77 -11.10 -4.36
N VAL A 20 -0.47 -11.37 -3.93
CA VAL A 20 -1.12 -10.73 -2.77
C VAL A 20 -0.95 -11.53 -1.48
N ALA A 21 -0.90 -12.85 -1.57
CA ALA A 21 -0.68 -13.78 -0.46
C ALA A 21 0.81 -14.02 -0.20
N GLN A 22 1.74 -13.38 -0.92
CA GLN A 22 3.10 -13.31 -0.40
C GLN A 22 3.02 -12.57 0.93
N PRO A 23 3.17 -13.26 2.08
CA PRO A 23 3.36 -12.54 3.31
C PRO A 23 4.58 -11.66 3.06
N HIS A 24 4.50 -10.39 3.45
CA HIS A 24 5.69 -9.58 3.51
C HIS A 24 6.76 -10.42 4.23
N LYS A 25 7.77 -10.94 3.50
CA LYS A 25 8.83 -11.80 4.07
C LYS A 25 9.59 -11.05 5.18
N VAL A 26 9.39 -9.74 5.24
CA VAL A 26 9.70 -8.85 6.35
C VAL A 26 8.37 -8.55 7.04
N GLY A 27 8.11 -9.10 8.23
CA GLY A 27 6.91 -8.80 8.99
C GLY A 27 6.78 -7.30 9.19
N PHE A 28 5.82 -6.67 8.49
CA PHE A 28 5.49 -5.26 8.73
C PHE A 28 4.66 -5.17 10.00
N GLU A 29 5.37 -5.20 11.12
CA GLU A 29 4.80 -5.13 12.46
C GLU A 29 5.12 -3.78 13.08
N TYR A 30 4.17 -3.25 13.85
CA TYR A 30 4.31 -1.97 14.52
C TYR A 30 5.39 -2.01 15.61
N GLN A 31 6.27 -1.01 15.60
CA GLN A 31 7.36 -0.85 16.57
C GLN A 31 7.27 0.53 17.23
N SER A 32 6.87 0.58 18.50
CA SER A 32 6.72 1.86 19.24
C SER A 32 8.03 2.63 19.45
N THR A 33 9.17 1.95 19.35
CA THR A 33 10.51 2.54 19.51
C THR A 33 11.03 3.24 18.25
N ARG A 34 10.39 3.03 17.09
CA ARG A 34 10.77 3.64 15.81
C ARG A 34 9.77 4.70 15.40
N SER A 35 10.21 5.66 14.60
CA SER A 35 9.27 6.64 14.04
C SER A 35 8.29 5.97 13.07
N LEU A 36 7.09 6.54 12.90
CA LEU A 36 6.14 6.07 11.89
C LEU A 36 6.74 6.19 10.48
N ALA A 37 7.52 7.24 10.24
CA ALA A 37 8.16 7.49 8.96
C ALA A 37 9.14 6.37 8.58
N ASP A 38 10.03 5.98 9.49
CA ASP A 38 11.02 4.92 9.22
C ASP A 38 10.34 3.58 8.91
N GLN A 39 9.27 3.26 9.64
CA GLN A 39 8.52 2.03 9.43
C GLN A 39 7.79 2.04 8.08
N LEU A 40 7.19 3.18 7.70
CA LEU A 40 6.54 3.34 6.41
C LEU A 40 7.54 3.33 5.24
N HIS A 41 8.76 3.81 5.44
CA HIS A 41 9.84 3.67 4.46
C HIS A 41 10.16 2.21 4.18
N ASP A 42 10.38 1.40 5.23
CA ASP A 42 10.67 -0.02 5.08
C ASP A 42 9.50 -0.74 4.35
N TYR A 43 8.27 -0.40 4.73
CA TYR A 43 7.07 -0.93 4.10
C TYR A 43 6.99 -0.58 2.61
N PHE A 44 7.22 0.68 2.24
CA PHE A 44 7.19 1.09 0.84
C PHE A 44 8.34 0.55 0.02
N ALA A 45 9.55 0.44 0.59
CA ALA A 45 10.67 -0.21 -0.07
C ALA A 45 10.33 -1.68 -0.42
N ALA A 46 9.71 -2.42 0.52
CA ALA A 46 9.25 -3.77 0.28
C ALA A 46 8.12 -3.83 -0.78
N LYS A 47 7.19 -2.88 -0.79
CA LYS A 47 6.13 -2.80 -1.81
C LYS A 47 6.69 -2.47 -3.20
N ILE A 48 7.67 -1.58 -3.31
CA ILE A 48 8.33 -1.23 -4.57
C ILE A 48 9.09 -2.44 -5.12
N ASP A 49 9.81 -3.16 -4.27
CA ASP A 49 10.53 -4.37 -4.66
C ASP A 49 9.57 -5.47 -5.14
N LEU A 50 8.47 -5.68 -4.40
CA LEU A 50 7.39 -6.56 -4.81
C LEU A 50 6.87 -6.13 -6.19
N LEU A 51 6.49 -4.86 -6.34
CA LEU A 51 5.87 -4.32 -7.54
C LEU A 51 6.75 -4.45 -8.79
N TYR A 52 8.02 -4.04 -8.71
CA TYR A 52 8.89 -3.94 -9.88
C TYR A 52 9.76 -5.17 -10.12
N ARG A 53 10.17 -5.90 -9.08
CA ARG A 53 11.09 -7.04 -9.23
C ARG A 53 10.40 -8.38 -9.13
N THR A 54 9.50 -8.54 -8.15
CA THR A 54 8.87 -9.83 -7.88
C THR A 54 7.67 -10.07 -8.80
N ILE A 55 6.79 -9.08 -8.93
CA ILE A 55 5.62 -9.13 -9.81
C ILE A 55 6.03 -8.77 -11.24
N GLY A 56 6.64 -7.59 -11.41
CA GLY A 56 6.98 -7.04 -12.71
C GLY A 56 5.79 -6.38 -13.41
N LEU A 57 6.07 -5.25 -14.10
CA LEU A 57 5.03 -4.44 -14.72
C LEU A 57 4.31 -5.14 -15.88
N ASP A 58 4.98 -6.03 -16.62
CA ASP A 58 4.37 -6.73 -17.74
C ASP A 58 3.26 -7.70 -17.29
N VAL A 59 3.50 -8.39 -16.17
CA VAL A 59 2.50 -9.25 -15.53
C VAL A 59 1.32 -8.41 -15.04
N LEU A 60 1.59 -7.27 -14.41
CA LEU A 60 0.53 -6.35 -13.95
C LEU A 60 -0.29 -5.79 -15.11
N ARG A 61 0.34 -5.38 -16.22
CA ARG A 61 -0.38 -4.89 -17.41
C ARG A 61 -1.28 -5.96 -18.01
N MET A 62 -0.80 -7.19 -18.07
CA MET A 62 -1.61 -8.33 -18.52
C MET A 62 -2.83 -8.52 -17.62
N ILE A 63 -2.64 -8.53 -16.29
CA ILE A 63 -3.73 -8.67 -15.31
C ILE A 63 -4.75 -7.53 -15.44
N VAL A 64 -4.30 -6.28 -15.43
CA VAL A 64 -5.17 -5.11 -15.53
C VAL A 64 -5.91 -5.08 -16.87
N GLY A 65 -5.24 -5.49 -17.96
CA GLY A 65 -5.87 -5.61 -19.28
C GLY A 65 -7.04 -6.60 -19.30
N GLU A 66 -6.92 -7.73 -18.62
CA GLU A 66 -8.03 -8.69 -18.50
C GLU A 66 -9.18 -8.15 -17.65
N PHE A 67 -8.89 -7.42 -16.57
CA PHE A 67 -9.93 -6.77 -15.75
C PHE A 67 -10.70 -5.67 -16.49
N VAL A 68 -10.02 -4.90 -17.33
CA VAL A 68 -10.66 -3.90 -18.20
C VAL A 68 -11.52 -4.58 -19.27
N ARG A 69 -11.06 -5.73 -19.80
CA ARG A 69 -11.78 -6.49 -20.83
C ARG A 69 -13.03 -7.17 -20.29
N ASP A 70 -13.00 -7.68 -19.06
CA ASP A 70 -14.12 -8.37 -18.41
C ASP A 70 -14.36 -7.85 -16.97
N PRO A 71 -15.25 -6.87 -16.80
CA PRO A 71 -15.59 -6.34 -15.48
C PRO A 71 -16.25 -7.35 -14.53
N ALA A 72 -16.87 -8.42 -15.04
CA ALA A 72 -17.47 -9.46 -14.18
C ALA A 72 -16.39 -10.29 -13.49
N LEU A 73 -15.26 -10.50 -14.18
CA LEU A 73 -14.03 -11.04 -13.60
C LEU A 73 -13.56 -10.18 -12.43
N THR A 74 -13.53 -8.85 -12.59
CA THR A 74 -13.12 -7.90 -11.54
C THR A 74 -13.92 -8.08 -10.24
N GLN A 75 -15.24 -8.27 -10.30
CA GLN A 75 -16.07 -8.46 -9.10
C GLN A 75 -15.75 -9.76 -8.36
N GLN A 76 -15.52 -10.85 -9.09
CA GLN A 76 -15.12 -12.13 -8.48
C GLN A 76 -13.74 -12.03 -7.82
N TYR A 77 -12.81 -11.30 -8.44
CA TYR A 77 -11.48 -11.11 -7.89
C TYR A 77 -11.47 -10.14 -6.71
N LEU A 78 -12.20 -9.03 -6.74
CA LEU A 78 -12.34 -8.12 -5.60
C LEU A 78 -12.93 -8.84 -4.37
N ALA A 79 -13.87 -9.76 -4.59
CA ALA A 79 -14.42 -10.60 -3.52
C ALA A 79 -13.39 -11.58 -2.94
N LEU A 80 -12.48 -12.12 -3.77
CA LEU A 80 -11.38 -13.00 -3.34
C LEU A 80 -10.22 -12.22 -2.67
N MET A 81 -9.93 -11.02 -3.16
CA MET A 81 -8.91 -10.08 -2.66
C MET A 81 -9.39 -9.29 -1.43
N GLY A 82 -10.60 -9.57 -0.93
CA GLY A 82 -11.21 -8.87 0.21
C GLY A 82 -10.38 -8.88 1.50
N THR A 83 -9.29 -9.67 1.54
CA THR A 83 -8.15 -9.41 2.41
C THR A 83 -7.40 -8.17 1.94
N GLN A 84 -7.91 -7.01 2.37
CA GLN A 84 -7.11 -5.79 2.53
C GLN A 84 -5.74 -6.15 3.11
N ASP A 85 -4.70 -5.38 2.80
CA ASP A 85 -3.37 -5.56 3.39
C ASP A 85 -3.48 -5.66 4.92
N THR A 86 -3.49 -6.89 5.42
CA THR A 86 -3.81 -7.16 6.82
C THR A 86 -2.68 -6.69 7.72
N ALA A 87 -1.44 -6.67 7.20
CA ALA A 87 -0.29 -6.14 7.90
C ALA A 87 -0.40 -4.63 8.06
N LEU A 88 -0.75 -3.89 6.99
CA LEU A 88 -0.99 -2.45 7.08
C LEU A 88 -2.15 -2.12 8.03
N THR A 89 -3.27 -2.83 7.92
CA THR A 89 -4.42 -2.62 8.83
C THR A 89 -4.02 -2.87 10.28
N ALA A 90 -3.30 -3.95 10.57
CA ALA A 90 -2.82 -4.25 11.92
C ALA A 90 -1.82 -3.20 12.43
N TRP A 91 -0.91 -2.73 11.57
CA TRP A 91 0.05 -1.68 11.89
C TRP A 91 -0.65 -0.37 12.25
N LEU A 92 -1.65 0.03 11.47
CA LEU A 92 -2.46 1.23 11.74
C LEU A 92 -3.21 1.13 13.06
N GLN A 93 -3.85 -0.01 13.34
CA GLN A 93 -4.52 -0.26 14.62
C GLN A 93 -3.56 -0.15 15.81
N ALA A 94 -2.36 -0.73 15.68
CA ALA A 94 -1.34 -0.67 16.73
C ALA A 94 -0.80 0.76 16.94
N ALA A 95 -0.56 1.51 15.86
CA ALA A 95 -0.11 2.91 15.93
C ALA A 95 -1.17 3.86 16.52
N ILE A 96 -2.46 3.61 16.27
CA ILE A 96 -3.58 4.31 16.93
C ILE A 96 -3.58 3.98 18.42
N LYS A 97 -3.46 2.69 18.78
CA LYS A 97 -3.44 2.25 20.18
C LYS A 97 -2.25 2.83 20.97
N ASP A 98 -1.11 3.03 20.32
CA ASP A 98 0.08 3.67 20.89
C ASP A 98 0.01 5.21 20.87
N GLY A 99 -1.11 5.79 20.43
CA GLY A 99 -1.33 7.25 20.42
C GLY A 99 -0.43 7.99 19.43
N LYS A 100 0.15 7.31 18.43
CA LYS A 100 0.96 7.94 17.38
C LYS A 100 0.13 8.41 16.19
N LEU A 101 -1.04 7.79 15.97
CA LEU A 101 -2.02 8.18 14.96
C LEU A 101 -3.33 8.60 15.62
N ILE A 102 -4.06 9.50 14.97
CA ILE A 102 -5.39 9.93 15.42
C ILE A 102 -6.36 8.75 15.44
N GLU A 103 -7.30 8.76 16.40
CA GLU A 103 -8.34 7.75 16.51
C GLU A 103 -9.39 7.94 15.41
N LYS A 104 -9.28 7.13 14.35
CA LYS A 104 -10.17 7.12 13.18
C LYS A 104 -10.31 5.71 12.62
N GLU A 105 -11.38 5.48 11.86
CA GLU A 105 -11.56 4.28 11.05
C GLU A 105 -10.31 3.97 10.20
N VAL A 106 -9.83 2.72 10.32
CA VAL A 106 -8.56 2.27 9.72
C VAL A 106 -8.68 2.06 8.22
N ALA A 107 -9.79 1.50 7.74
CA ALA A 107 -9.95 1.17 6.32
C ALA A 107 -9.83 2.40 5.39
N PRO A 108 -10.45 3.56 5.68
CA PRO A 108 -10.22 4.79 4.90
C PRO A 108 -8.78 5.29 4.98
N MET A 109 -8.11 5.14 6.12
CA MET A 109 -6.72 5.56 6.32
C MET A 109 -5.76 4.72 5.48
N ALA A 110 -5.91 3.39 5.51
CA ALA A 110 -5.18 2.45 4.67
C ALA A 110 -5.42 2.72 3.18
N THR A 111 -6.67 2.93 2.78
CA THR A 111 -7.07 3.25 1.40
C THR A 111 -6.39 4.54 0.92
N THR A 112 -6.39 5.59 1.76
CA THR A 112 -5.75 6.87 1.43
C THR A 112 -4.25 6.69 1.19
N LEU A 113 -3.56 5.99 2.10
CA LEU A 113 -2.13 5.75 2.00
C LEU A 113 -1.76 4.98 0.73
N MET A 114 -2.51 3.90 0.44
CA MET A 114 -2.26 3.09 -0.75
C MET A 114 -2.62 3.80 -2.05
N ASN A 115 -3.61 4.69 -2.05
CA ASN A 115 -3.91 5.52 -3.22
C ASN A 115 -2.77 6.49 -3.54
N LEU A 116 -2.16 7.11 -2.52
CA LEU A 116 -0.97 7.94 -2.70
C LEU A 116 0.20 7.13 -3.26
N PHE A 117 0.43 5.93 -2.72
CA PHE A 117 1.44 5.00 -3.22
C PHE A 117 1.21 4.60 -4.68
N HIS A 118 0.03 4.10 -5.02
CA HIS A 118 -0.29 3.68 -6.39
C HIS A 118 -0.23 4.85 -7.39
N GLY A 119 -0.62 6.06 -6.95
CA GLY A 119 -0.55 7.27 -7.77
C GLY A 119 0.88 7.61 -8.22
N GLN A 120 1.90 7.29 -7.42
CA GLN A 120 3.30 7.60 -7.74
C GLN A 120 4.08 6.40 -8.31
N PHE A 121 3.79 5.17 -7.85
CA PHE A 121 4.59 3.98 -8.16
C PHE A 121 3.90 2.95 -9.08
N LEU A 122 2.58 3.00 -9.23
CA LEU A 122 1.87 2.00 -10.05
C LEU A 122 1.38 2.61 -11.36
N TRP A 123 0.44 3.55 -11.30
CA TRP A 123 -0.29 3.99 -12.49
C TRP A 123 0.56 4.63 -13.58
N PRO A 124 1.52 5.53 -13.27
CA PRO A 124 2.35 6.16 -14.30
C PRO A 124 3.16 5.13 -15.11
N GLN A 125 3.80 4.18 -14.41
CA GLN A 125 4.64 3.16 -15.04
C GLN A 125 3.78 2.09 -15.75
N LEU A 126 2.63 1.75 -15.16
CA LEU A 126 1.71 0.77 -15.73
C LEU A 126 1.09 1.25 -17.05
N LEU A 127 0.54 2.47 -17.08
CA LEU A 127 -0.28 2.97 -18.18
C LEU A 127 0.51 3.80 -19.21
N ALA A 128 1.44 4.64 -18.76
CA ALA A 128 2.14 5.59 -19.62
C ALA A 128 3.55 5.13 -20.02
N ALA A 129 3.94 3.90 -19.65
CA ALA A 129 5.25 3.31 -19.93
C ALA A 129 6.43 4.24 -19.55
N VAL A 130 6.24 5.05 -18.49
CA VAL A 130 7.29 5.89 -17.92
C VAL A 130 8.39 4.99 -17.35
N GLU A 131 9.64 5.42 -17.49
CA GLU A 131 10.78 4.72 -16.91
C GLU A 131 10.58 4.52 -15.40
N LEU A 132 11.11 3.39 -14.90
CA LEU A 132 11.09 3.12 -13.47
C LEU A 132 11.91 4.19 -12.73
N PRO A 133 11.39 4.75 -11.63
CA PRO A 133 12.14 5.72 -10.86
C PRO A 133 13.42 5.07 -10.31
N ASP A 134 14.54 5.78 -10.40
CA ASP A 134 15.79 5.37 -9.76
C ASP A 134 15.68 5.45 -8.22
N ALA A 135 16.68 4.95 -7.49
CA ALA A 135 16.64 4.90 -6.03
C ALA A 135 16.45 6.29 -5.38
N LYS A 136 17.01 7.35 -5.98
CA LYS A 136 16.88 8.72 -5.46
C LYS A 136 15.47 9.25 -5.69
N GLN A 137 14.90 9.02 -6.87
CA GLN A 137 13.53 9.38 -7.19
C GLN A 137 12.54 8.61 -6.32
N GLN A 138 12.77 7.31 -6.11
CA GLN A 138 11.97 6.48 -5.20
C GLN A 138 11.97 7.05 -3.78
N GLN A 139 13.12 7.45 -3.25
CA GLN A 139 13.21 8.07 -1.93
C GLN A 139 12.37 9.35 -1.84
N ILE A 140 12.52 10.26 -2.80
CA ILE A 140 11.77 11.54 -2.81
C ILE A 140 10.25 11.30 -2.86
N MET A 141 9.82 10.35 -3.69
CA MET A 141 8.41 9.97 -3.81
C MET A 141 7.86 9.37 -2.51
N MET A 142 8.62 8.47 -1.87
CA MET A 142 8.27 7.90 -0.57
C MET A 142 8.20 8.96 0.53
N ASP A 143 9.20 9.84 0.61
CA ASP A 143 9.27 10.94 1.58
C ASP A 143 8.00 11.80 1.51
N GLU A 144 7.55 12.13 0.29
CA GLU A 144 6.35 12.97 0.10
C GLU A 144 5.06 12.25 0.53
N ILE A 145 4.90 10.97 0.17
CA ILE A 145 3.73 10.18 0.61
C ILE A 145 3.68 10.09 2.14
N ILE A 146 4.83 9.78 2.76
CA ILE A 146 4.96 9.64 4.21
C ILE A 146 4.70 10.96 4.89
N ARG A 147 5.27 12.07 4.39
CA ARG A 147 5.03 13.41 4.90
C ARG A 147 3.54 13.75 4.88
N VAL A 148 2.87 13.57 3.74
CA VAL A 148 1.43 13.86 3.62
C VAL A 148 0.61 13.02 4.58
N PHE A 149 0.92 11.72 4.69
CA PHE A 149 0.21 10.81 5.58
C PHE A 149 0.41 11.17 7.06
N VAL A 150 1.65 11.35 7.49
CA VAL A 150 2.00 11.66 8.89
C VAL A 150 1.48 13.04 9.29
N LEU A 151 1.51 14.04 8.42
CA LEU A 151 0.91 15.35 8.71
C LEU A 151 -0.62 15.28 8.83
N SER A 152 -1.28 14.39 8.08
CA SER A 152 -2.74 14.25 8.09
C SER A 152 -3.26 13.39 9.24
N TYR A 153 -2.50 12.38 9.66
CA TYR A 153 -2.98 11.36 10.60
C TYR A 153 -2.12 11.19 11.85
N GLY A 154 -0.91 11.74 11.88
CA GLY A 154 -0.04 11.70 13.05
C GLY A 154 -0.57 12.57 14.19
N VAL A 155 -0.45 12.08 15.42
CA VAL A 155 -0.70 12.90 16.61
C VAL A 155 0.51 13.79 16.84
N SER A 156 0.39 15.07 16.51
CA SER A 156 1.35 16.08 16.97
C SER A 156 1.30 16.10 18.50
N SER A 157 2.40 15.74 19.17
CA SER A 157 2.49 15.98 20.61
C SER A 157 2.22 17.45 20.88
N PRO A 158 1.38 17.81 21.86
CA PRO A 158 1.25 19.19 22.28
C PRO A 158 2.56 19.59 22.97
N SER A 159 3.51 20.11 22.19
CA SER A 159 4.74 20.72 22.70
C SER A 159 4.38 22.05 23.35
N HIS A 160 4.39 22.07 24.69
CA HIS A 160 4.60 23.23 25.57
C HIS A 160 4.06 24.59 25.06
N LEU A 161 2.79 24.90 25.38
CA LEU A 161 2.38 26.29 25.61
C LEU A 161 2.04 26.46 27.10
N SER A 162 3.01 26.16 27.97
CA SER A 162 3.05 26.70 29.32
C SER A 162 3.57 28.14 29.20
N ILE A 163 2.71 29.07 28.78
CA ILE A 163 2.96 30.48 29.09
C ILE A 163 2.49 30.64 30.53
N GLU A 164 3.48 30.70 31.43
CA GLU A 164 3.32 31.18 32.79
C GLU A 164 2.57 32.52 32.76
N LEU A 165 1.31 32.52 33.22
CA LEU A 165 0.74 33.71 33.81
C LEU A 165 1.16 33.69 35.28
N LYS A 166 2.32 34.32 35.56
CA LYS A 166 2.66 34.75 36.91
C LYS A 166 1.67 35.84 37.36
N PRO A 167 1.39 35.93 38.67
CA PRO A 167 0.23 36.61 39.25
C PRO A 167 0.29 38.14 39.14
#